data_AF-A0A6A3Y7I5-F1
#
_entry.id   AF-A0A6A3Y7I5-F1
#
_cell.length_a   1.000
_cell.length_b   1.000
_cell.length_c   1.000
_cell.angle_alpha   90.00
_cell.angle_beta   90.00
_cell.angle_gamma   90.00
#
_symmetry.space_group_name_H-M   'P 1'
#
loop_
_entity.id
_entity.type
_entity.pdbx_description
1 polymer ?
#
loop_
_entity_poly.entity_id
_entity_poly.type
_entity_poly.pdbx_seq_one_letter_code
_entity_poly.pdbx_strand_id
1 'polypeptide(L)'
;MWEALVISTQIVTRSTEIFATARWFVHFVVMSECAAVAAAAVEAASKPPVLKSLPEVRVVTLRAVIPDYRAQRTLWDQVLAFTRSQGLAIAGPCLTIYYDQGYKEKDVDAEVCLPIAKDAKVTEDAGSTSSITVRVLPAVPRAASAVHLGSYDALNPAYLKLYEWISKEHLQPNAPVREVYLRMDIEDTSEGSFVTEIQQPVA
;
A
#
# COMPACT_ATOMS: atom_id res chain seq x y z
N MET A 1 28.70 -50.72 -11.34
CA MET A 1 27.56 -50.25 -10.52
C MET A 1 27.66 -48.75 -10.17
N TRP A 2 28.36 -47.96 -10.99
CA TRP A 2 28.66 -46.53 -10.76
C TRP A 2 27.80 -45.58 -11.62
N GLU A 3 26.84 -46.12 -12.39
CA GLU A 3 26.04 -45.36 -13.36
C GLU A 3 24.70 -44.86 -12.82
N ALA A 4 24.28 -45.29 -11.62
CA ALA A 4 23.00 -44.85 -11.03
C ALA A 4 23.09 -43.51 -10.28
N LEU A 5 24.30 -43.02 -9.95
CA LEU A 5 24.46 -41.78 -9.19
C LEU A 5 24.48 -40.51 -10.08
N VAL A 6 24.72 -40.65 -11.39
CA VAL A 6 24.87 -39.52 -12.32
C VAL A 6 23.51 -38.99 -12.81
N ILE A 7 22.48 -39.84 -12.84
CA ILE A 7 21.13 -39.47 -13.32
C ILE A 7 20.36 -38.66 -12.27
N SER A 8 20.59 -38.90 -10.97
CA SER A 8 19.96 -38.16 -9.87
C SER A 8 20.42 -36.69 -9.82
N THR A 9 21.68 -36.42 -10.15
CA THR A 9 22.24 -35.06 -10.09
C THR A 9 21.74 -34.18 -11.24
N GLN A 10 21.44 -34.75 -12.42
CA GLN A 10 20.95 -33.99 -13.59
C GLN A 10 19.47 -33.57 -13.48
N ILE A 11 18.64 -34.31 -12.73
CA ILE A 11 17.23 -33.97 -12.52
C ILE A 11 17.08 -32.81 -11.50
N VAL A 12 17.99 -32.72 -10.53
CA VAL A 12 18.03 -31.61 -9.55
C VAL A 12 18.56 -30.32 -10.18
N THR A 13 19.45 -30.39 -11.18
CA THR A 13 19.94 -29.20 -11.90
C THR A 13 18.93 -28.66 -12.92
N ARG A 14 18.17 -29.53 -13.61
CA ARG A 14 17.13 -29.05 -14.56
C ARG A 14 15.88 -28.48 -13.89
N SER A 15 15.58 -28.84 -12.65
CA SER A 15 14.46 -28.26 -11.90
C SER A 15 14.80 -26.87 -11.34
N THR A 16 16.06 -26.60 -11.00
CA THR A 16 16.50 -25.27 -10.54
C THR A 16 16.55 -24.21 -11.66
N GLU A 17 16.83 -24.61 -12.91
CA GLU A 17 16.80 -23.69 -14.05
C GLU A 17 15.37 -23.24 -14.43
N ILE A 18 14.38 -24.13 -14.31
CA ILE A 18 12.96 -23.80 -14.62
C ILE A 18 12.38 -22.81 -13.58
N PHE A 19 12.79 -22.90 -12.31
CA PHE A 19 12.40 -21.93 -11.27
C PHE A 19 13.18 -20.60 -11.34
N ALA A 20 14.37 -20.58 -11.94
CA ALA A 20 15.11 -19.34 -12.17
C ALA A 20 14.44 -18.47 -13.26
N THR A 21 13.92 -19.08 -14.33
CA THR A 21 13.21 -18.35 -15.40
C THR A 21 11.83 -17.84 -15.00
N ALA A 22 11.11 -18.54 -14.12
CA ALA A 22 9.81 -18.08 -13.60
C ALA A 22 9.95 -16.85 -12.67
N ARG A 23 11.08 -16.73 -11.97
CA ARG A 23 11.37 -15.62 -11.07
C ARG A 23 11.65 -14.31 -11.80
N TRP A 24 12.24 -14.39 -13.00
CA TRP A 24 12.40 -13.24 -13.89
C TRP A 24 11.07 -12.80 -14.52
N PHE A 25 10.19 -13.74 -14.86
CA PHE A 25 8.89 -13.41 -15.45
C PHE A 25 7.94 -12.73 -14.46
N VAL A 26 7.90 -13.17 -13.19
CA VAL A 26 7.06 -12.52 -12.15
C VAL A 26 7.62 -11.17 -11.74
N HIS A 27 8.95 -11.01 -11.64
CA HIS A 27 9.57 -9.71 -11.35
C HIS A 27 9.37 -8.71 -12.51
N PHE A 28 9.46 -9.17 -13.76
CA PHE A 28 9.24 -8.35 -14.94
C PHE A 28 7.77 -7.93 -15.11
N VAL A 29 6.82 -8.82 -14.83
CA VAL A 29 5.38 -8.51 -14.90
C VAL A 29 4.96 -7.52 -13.80
N VAL A 30 5.43 -7.70 -12.55
CA VAL A 30 5.14 -6.76 -11.44
C VAL A 30 5.81 -5.39 -11.67
N MET A 31 7.03 -5.35 -12.23
CA MET A 31 7.69 -4.08 -12.58
C MET A 31 7.03 -3.37 -13.77
N SER A 32 6.55 -4.12 -14.77
CA SER A 32 5.85 -3.56 -15.94
C SER A 32 4.48 -2.98 -15.57
N GLU A 33 3.77 -3.59 -14.63
CA GLU A 33 2.51 -3.04 -14.09
C GLU A 33 2.77 -1.80 -13.20
N CYS A 34 3.84 -1.80 -12.39
CA CYS A 34 4.27 -0.62 -11.62
C CYS A 34 4.56 0.61 -12.50
N ALA A 35 5.21 0.43 -13.65
CA ALA A 35 5.53 1.53 -14.55
C ALA A 35 4.28 2.12 -15.25
N ALA A 36 3.34 1.27 -15.67
CA ALA A 36 2.09 1.72 -16.29
C ALA A 36 1.17 2.42 -15.27
N VAL A 37 1.07 1.89 -14.05
CA VAL A 37 0.35 2.53 -12.93
C VAL A 37 0.99 3.88 -12.60
N ALA A 38 2.32 3.98 -12.58
CA ALA A 38 3.03 5.23 -12.35
C ALA A 38 2.75 6.28 -13.44
N ALA A 39 2.80 5.89 -14.72
CA ALA A 39 2.50 6.80 -15.83
C ALA A 39 1.05 7.30 -15.80
N ALA A 40 0.09 6.40 -15.57
CA ALA A 40 -1.32 6.76 -15.42
C ALA A 40 -1.55 7.69 -14.21
N ALA A 41 -0.76 7.52 -13.15
CA ALA A 41 -0.89 8.34 -11.95
C ALA A 41 -0.22 9.72 -12.08
N VAL A 42 0.86 9.84 -12.85
CA VAL A 42 1.44 11.13 -13.27
C VAL A 42 0.39 11.93 -14.05
N GLU A 43 -0.32 11.27 -14.99
CA GLU A 43 -1.42 11.89 -15.72
C GLU A 43 -2.57 12.26 -14.77
N ALA A 44 -2.93 11.38 -13.84
CA ALA A 44 -3.99 11.62 -12.86
C ALA A 44 -3.68 12.79 -11.90
N ALA A 45 -2.42 13.03 -11.53
CA ALA A 45 -2.03 14.14 -10.66
C ALA A 45 -2.39 15.52 -11.26
N SER A 46 -2.41 15.62 -12.60
CA SER A 46 -2.82 16.84 -13.31
C SER A 46 -4.34 17.04 -13.40
N LYS A 47 -5.14 15.98 -13.19
CA LYS A 47 -6.60 15.99 -13.38
C LYS A 47 -7.34 16.52 -12.15
N PRO A 48 -8.59 17.01 -12.29
CA PRO A 48 -9.42 17.32 -11.12
C PRO A 48 -9.72 16.05 -10.31
N PRO A 49 -10.10 16.19 -9.03
CA PRO A 49 -10.54 15.04 -8.24
C PRO A 49 -11.74 14.33 -8.88
N VAL A 50 -11.90 13.04 -8.59
CA VAL A 50 -12.96 12.20 -9.16
C VAL A 50 -13.70 11.40 -8.10
N LEU A 51 -14.98 11.09 -8.35
CA LEU A 51 -15.71 10.10 -7.56
C LEU A 51 -15.39 8.69 -8.05
N LYS A 52 -15.09 7.79 -7.12
CA LYS A 52 -14.94 6.35 -7.38
C LYS A 52 -15.44 5.50 -6.22
N SER A 53 -15.75 4.24 -6.51
CA SER A 53 -15.93 3.20 -5.49
C SER A 53 -14.58 2.60 -5.12
N LEU A 54 -14.38 2.30 -3.84
CA LEU A 54 -13.21 1.59 -3.34
C LEU A 54 -13.61 0.14 -3.00
N PRO A 55 -12.84 -0.87 -3.45
CA PRO A 55 -13.13 -2.24 -3.09
C PRO A 55 -12.89 -2.48 -1.60
N GLU A 56 -13.48 -3.55 -1.07
CA GLU A 56 -13.03 -4.10 0.20
C GLU A 56 -11.57 -4.58 0.08
N VAL A 57 -10.79 -4.44 1.16
CA VAL A 57 -9.39 -4.85 1.17
C VAL A 57 -9.09 -5.55 2.49
N ARG A 58 -8.54 -6.77 2.43
CA ARG A 58 -8.05 -7.47 3.62
C ARG A 58 -6.63 -7.00 3.92
N VAL A 59 -6.39 -6.56 5.15
CA VAL A 59 -5.14 -5.91 5.54
C VAL A 59 -4.58 -6.50 6.83
N VAL A 60 -3.24 -6.57 6.92
CA VAL A 60 -2.52 -6.55 8.19
C VAL A 60 -2.37 -5.08 8.58
N THR A 61 -2.74 -4.71 9.80
CA THR A 61 -2.83 -3.30 10.18
C THR A 61 -2.33 -3.05 11.59
N LEU A 62 -1.78 -1.85 11.80
CA LEU A 62 -1.34 -1.34 13.09
C LEU A 62 -1.74 0.13 13.21
N ARG A 63 -2.55 0.45 14.23
CA ARG A 63 -2.96 1.81 14.57
C ARG A 63 -2.25 2.30 15.82
N ALA A 64 -1.73 3.52 15.77
CA ALA A 64 -1.11 4.18 16.90
C ALA A 64 -1.17 5.70 16.75
N VAL A 65 -1.00 6.40 17.87
CA VAL A 65 -0.71 7.84 17.87
C VAL A 65 0.80 8.00 17.72
N ILE A 66 1.23 8.70 16.67
CA ILE A 66 2.63 8.92 16.31
C ILE A 66 2.99 10.40 16.43
N PRO A 67 4.27 10.75 16.71
CA PRO A 67 4.64 12.14 16.94
C PRO A 67 4.46 13.03 15.71
N ASP A 68 4.58 12.50 14.49
CA ASP A 68 4.37 13.19 13.21
C ASP A 68 4.12 12.17 12.08
N TYR A 69 3.80 12.66 10.86
CA TYR A 69 3.52 11.79 9.71
C TYR A 69 4.73 10.93 9.27
N ARG A 70 5.97 11.39 9.45
CA ARG A 70 7.17 10.65 9.05
C ARG A 70 7.46 9.48 10.01
N ALA A 71 7.01 9.58 11.27
CA ALA A 71 7.14 8.53 12.27
C ALA A 71 6.35 7.25 11.94
N GLN A 72 5.46 7.28 10.94
CA GLN A 72 4.78 6.08 10.40
C GLN A 72 5.75 4.97 10.02
N ARG A 73 7.00 5.29 9.65
CA ARG A 73 8.04 4.31 9.34
C ARG A 73 8.16 3.23 10.43
N THR A 74 8.06 3.61 11.69
CA THR A 74 8.14 2.68 12.83
C THR A 74 6.97 1.69 12.87
N LEU A 75 5.77 2.10 12.43
CA LEU A 75 4.61 1.23 12.31
C LEU A 75 4.75 0.30 11.10
N TRP A 76 5.22 0.84 9.97
CA TRP A 76 5.49 0.07 8.76
C TRP A 76 6.53 -1.03 8.99
N ASP A 77 7.62 -0.73 9.71
CA ASP A 77 8.66 -1.71 10.04
C ASP A 77 8.08 -2.91 10.81
N GLN A 78 7.19 -2.65 11.78
CA GLN A 78 6.51 -3.68 12.57
C GLN A 78 5.55 -4.53 11.72
N VAL A 79 4.69 -3.89 10.93
CA VAL A 79 3.73 -4.59 10.06
C VAL A 79 4.46 -5.41 9.00
N LEU A 80 5.54 -4.90 8.42
CA LEU A 80 6.36 -5.62 7.45
C LEU A 80 7.10 -6.80 8.10
N ALA A 81 7.64 -6.63 9.31
CA ALA A 81 8.29 -7.73 10.05
C ALA A 81 7.30 -8.86 10.34
N PHE A 82 6.10 -8.53 10.82
CA PHE A 82 5.02 -9.49 11.04
C PHE A 82 4.61 -10.19 9.73
N THR A 83 4.38 -9.42 8.67
CA THR A 83 3.96 -9.95 7.37
C THR A 83 5.01 -10.94 6.82
N ARG A 84 6.30 -10.62 6.96
CA ARG A 84 7.40 -11.51 6.56
C ARG A 84 7.50 -12.76 7.43
N SER A 85 7.33 -12.65 8.74
CA SER A 85 7.40 -13.82 9.65
C SER A 85 6.26 -14.81 9.39
N GLN A 86 5.12 -14.32 8.90
CA GLN A 86 3.97 -15.11 8.50
C GLN A 86 4.04 -15.63 7.04
N GLY A 87 5.07 -15.26 6.27
CA GLY A 87 5.19 -15.65 4.87
C GLY A 87 4.08 -15.08 3.96
N LEU A 88 3.49 -13.94 4.35
CA LEU A 88 2.37 -13.34 3.62
C LEU A 88 2.87 -12.54 2.42
N ALA A 89 2.19 -12.72 1.28
CA ALA A 89 2.42 -11.88 0.11
C ALA A 89 1.65 -10.56 0.21
N ILE A 90 2.29 -9.46 -0.20
CA ILE A 90 1.65 -8.15 -0.34
C ILE A 90 0.75 -8.20 -1.57
N ALA A 91 -0.53 -7.90 -1.39
CA ALA A 91 -1.57 -8.07 -2.41
C ALA A 91 -2.07 -6.76 -3.04
N GLY A 92 -1.33 -5.67 -2.88
CA GLY A 92 -1.67 -4.38 -3.47
C GLY A 92 -0.91 -3.20 -2.83
N PRO A 93 -1.21 -1.96 -3.25
CA PRO A 93 -0.61 -0.76 -2.68
C PRO A 93 -0.89 -0.62 -1.19
N CYS A 94 0.16 -0.36 -0.42
CA CYS A 94 0.03 -0.02 1.00
C CYS A 94 -0.76 1.29 1.17
N LEU A 95 -1.45 1.44 2.29
CA LEU A 95 -2.17 2.66 2.60
C LEU A 95 -2.11 3.03 4.08
N THR A 96 -2.23 4.31 4.38
CA THR A 96 -2.42 4.83 5.74
C THR A 96 -3.80 5.46 5.86
N ILE A 97 -4.48 5.21 6.98
CA ILE A 97 -5.75 5.85 7.35
C ILE A 97 -5.49 6.84 8.48
N TYR A 98 -5.97 8.07 8.34
CA TYR A 98 -5.83 9.11 9.38
C TYR A 98 -7.18 9.39 10.04
N TYR A 99 -7.22 9.27 11.37
CA TYR A 99 -8.45 9.35 12.15
C TYR A 99 -8.69 10.73 12.78
N ASP A 100 -7.70 11.62 12.77
CA ASP A 100 -7.86 12.99 13.22
C ASP A 100 -8.82 13.78 12.32
N GLN A 101 -9.50 14.75 12.92
CA GLN A 101 -10.28 15.73 12.16
C GLN A 101 -9.34 16.81 11.62
N GLY A 102 -9.00 16.70 10.33
CA GLY A 102 -8.14 17.67 9.65
C GLY A 102 -6.65 17.49 9.98
N TYR A 103 -5.84 18.46 9.55
CA TYR A 103 -4.40 18.42 9.73
C TYR A 103 -4.00 18.63 11.19
N LYS A 104 -3.08 17.80 11.67
CA LYS A 104 -2.42 17.93 12.96
C LYS A 104 -0.91 17.91 12.77
N GLU A 105 -0.20 18.80 13.46
CA GLU A 105 1.27 18.88 13.37
C GLU A 105 1.96 17.76 14.16
N LYS A 106 1.33 17.31 15.25
CA LYS A 106 1.88 16.30 16.15
C LYS A 106 0.81 15.38 16.72
N ASP A 107 1.22 14.26 17.30
CA ASP A 107 0.31 13.28 17.93
C ASP A 107 -0.76 12.80 16.94
N VAL A 108 -0.35 12.44 15.74
CA VAL A 108 -1.21 12.02 14.62
C VAL A 108 -1.74 10.61 14.89
N ASP A 109 -3.06 10.42 14.83
CA ASP A 109 -3.70 9.11 14.94
C ASP A 109 -3.76 8.44 13.57
N ALA A 110 -2.79 7.55 13.33
CA ALA A 110 -2.56 6.91 12.05
C ALA A 110 -2.67 5.39 12.15
N GLU A 111 -3.22 4.79 11.10
CA GLU A 111 -3.27 3.34 10.92
C GLU A 111 -2.61 2.95 9.61
N VAL A 112 -1.50 2.21 9.70
CA VAL A 112 -0.83 1.64 8.52
C VAL A 112 -1.48 0.31 8.15
N CYS A 113 -1.84 0.15 6.89
CA CYS A 113 -2.60 -0.97 6.36
C CYS A 113 -1.86 -1.61 5.18
N LEU A 114 -1.37 -2.83 5.37
CA LEU A 114 -0.71 -3.63 4.35
C LEU A 114 -1.69 -4.65 3.74
N PRO A 115 -2.07 -4.54 2.46
CA PRO A 115 -2.97 -5.49 1.82
C PRO A 115 -2.38 -6.89 1.73
N ILE A 116 -3.19 -7.90 2.05
CA ILE A 116 -2.86 -9.32 1.92
C ILE A 116 -3.92 -10.06 1.12
N ALA A 117 -3.56 -11.23 0.57
CA ALA A 117 -4.51 -12.04 -0.18
C ALA A 117 -5.71 -12.48 0.67
N LYS A 118 -6.88 -12.58 0.04
CA LYS A 118 -8.14 -12.92 0.73
C LYS A 118 -8.08 -14.29 1.42
N ASP A 119 -7.37 -15.23 0.82
CA ASP A 119 -7.21 -16.63 1.26
C ASP A 119 -5.95 -16.86 2.12
N ALA A 120 -5.12 -15.83 2.34
CA ALA A 120 -3.87 -15.97 3.08
C ALA A 120 -4.13 -16.45 4.52
N LYS A 121 -3.43 -17.51 4.92
CA LYS A 121 -3.49 -18.07 6.28
C LYS A 121 -2.58 -17.26 7.20
N VAL A 122 -3.15 -16.73 8.27
CA VAL A 122 -2.43 -15.99 9.30
C VAL A 122 -2.53 -16.82 10.56
N THR A 123 -1.40 -17.18 11.18
CA THR A 123 -1.41 -17.87 12.46
C THR A 123 -1.65 -16.86 13.57
N GLU A 124 -2.67 -17.08 14.38
CA GLU A 124 -3.02 -16.19 15.51
C GLU A 124 -1.98 -16.19 16.64
N ASP A 125 -1.03 -17.14 16.61
CA ASP A 125 0.02 -17.33 17.63
C ASP A 125 1.13 -16.26 17.64
N ALA A 126 1.14 -15.32 16.70
CA ALA A 126 2.20 -14.32 16.57
C ALA A 126 1.90 -12.97 17.27
N GLY A 127 0.90 -12.85 18.16
CA GLY A 127 0.33 -11.52 18.43
C GLY A 127 -0.13 -11.14 19.84
N SER A 128 0.09 -11.90 20.92
CA SER A 128 -0.34 -11.45 22.27
C SER A 128 0.41 -10.20 22.78
N THR A 129 1.38 -9.67 22.03
CA THR A 129 2.20 -8.50 22.39
C THR A 129 2.21 -7.38 21.34
N SER A 130 1.64 -7.58 20.15
CA SER A 130 1.61 -6.58 19.08
C SER A 130 0.17 -6.14 18.81
N SER A 131 -0.11 -4.84 18.85
CA SER A 131 -1.40 -4.25 18.41
C SER A 131 -1.69 -4.43 16.90
N ILE A 132 -0.94 -5.32 16.24
CA ILE A 132 -1.12 -5.71 14.84
C ILE A 132 -2.33 -6.63 14.76
N THR A 133 -3.24 -6.31 13.85
CA THR A 133 -4.45 -7.11 13.62
C THR A 133 -4.62 -7.40 12.14
N VAL A 134 -5.41 -8.43 11.83
CA VAL A 134 -5.86 -8.69 10.45
C VAL A 134 -7.34 -8.37 10.38
N ARG A 135 -7.74 -7.47 9.48
CA ARG A 135 -9.14 -7.10 9.29
C ARG A 135 -9.45 -6.81 7.82
N VAL A 136 -10.74 -6.67 7.55
CA VAL A 136 -11.23 -6.22 6.25
C VAL A 136 -11.61 -4.74 6.36
N LEU A 137 -10.99 -3.91 5.53
CA LEU A 137 -11.47 -2.58 5.24
C LEU A 137 -12.74 -2.71 4.38
N PRO A 138 -13.89 -2.17 4.80
CA PRO A 138 -15.11 -2.29 4.04
C PRO A 138 -14.99 -1.56 2.70
N ALA A 139 -15.72 -2.06 1.71
CA ALA A 139 -15.92 -1.34 0.44
C ALA A 139 -16.53 0.04 0.72
N VAL A 140 -16.07 1.04 -0.03
CA VAL A 140 -16.58 2.41 0.06
C VAL A 140 -17.31 2.72 -1.24
N PRO A 141 -18.63 2.97 -1.22
CA PRO A 141 -19.39 3.19 -2.45
C PRO A 141 -18.98 4.48 -3.16
N ARG A 142 -18.62 5.52 -2.39
CA ARG A 142 -18.24 6.84 -2.91
C ARG A 142 -17.07 7.41 -2.12
N ALA A 143 -15.94 7.58 -2.81
CA ALA A 143 -14.79 8.32 -2.33
C ALA A 143 -14.40 9.37 -3.37
N ALA A 144 -14.14 10.58 -2.90
CA ALA A 144 -13.45 11.61 -3.67
C ALA A 144 -11.96 11.25 -3.69
N SER A 145 -11.35 11.24 -4.87
CA SER A 145 -9.97 10.84 -5.07
C SER A 145 -9.18 11.93 -5.77
N ALA A 146 -8.00 12.24 -5.24
CA ALA A 146 -7.00 13.08 -5.89
C ALA A 146 -5.64 12.36 -5.87
N VAL A 147 -4.85 12.53 -6.93
CA VAL A 147 -3.50 11.96 -7.01
C VAL A 147 -2.47 13.08 -6.86
N HIS A 148 -1.41 12.79 -6.12
CA HIS A 148 -0.24 13.63 -5.93
C HIS A 148 0.99 12.94 -6.51
N LEU A 149 1.79 13.69 -7.26
CA LEU A 149 3.10 13.28 -7.74
C LEU A 149 4.16 14.15 -7.06
N GLY A 150 5.04 13.52 -6.29
CA GLY A 150 6.13 14.18 -5.57
C GLY A 150 6.17 13.81 -4.10
N SER A 151 7.07 14.49 -3.37
CA SER A 151 7.33 14.22 -1.96
C SER A 151 6.08 14.34 -1.08
N TYR A 152 6.06 13.57 0.00
CA TYR A 152 5.02 13.64 1.02
C TYR A 152 4.94 15.02 1.68
N ASP A 153 6.05 15.76 1.75
CA ASP A 153 6.05 17.12 2.32
C ASP A 153 5.27 18.12 1.44
N ALA A 154 5.01 17.76 0.18
CA ALA A 154 4.26 18.56 -0.79
C ALA A 154 2.82 18.03 -1.02
N LEU A 155 2.26 17.23 -0.11
CA LEU A 155 0.88 16.71 -0.23
C LEU A 155 -0.21 17.79 -0.01
N ASN A 156 0.09 18.84 0.73
CA ASN A 156 -0.90 19.84 1.14
C ASN A 156 -1.70 20.47 -0.03
N PRO A 157 -1.09 20.89 -1.16
CA PRO A 157 -1.83 21.37 -2.32
C PRO A 157 -2.84 20.35 -2.88
N ALA A 158 -2.53 19.06 -2.87
CA ALA A 158 -3.44 18.01 -3.33
C ALA A 158 -4.64 17.86 -2.38
N TYR A 159 -4.41 17.92 -1.07
CA TYR A 159 -5.48 17.97 -0.06
C TYR A 159 -6.40 19.19 -0.24
N LEU A 160 -5.83 20.38 -0.41
CA LEU A 160 -6.60 21.61 -0.62
C LEU A 160 -7.48 21.51 -1.88
N LYS A 161 -6.90 21.04 -2.99
CA LYS A 161 -7.63 20.79 -4.24
C LYS A 161 -8.75 19.78 -4.06
N LEU A 162 -8.52 18.70 -3.31
CA LEU A 162 -9.52 17.68 -3.02
C LEU A 162 -10.70 18.24 -2.21
N TYR A 163 -10.44 18.93 -1.10
CA TYR A 163 -11.50 19.45 -0.25
C TYR A 163 -12.25 20.65 -0.86
N GLU A 164 -11.57 21.49 -1.64
CA GLU A 164 -12.24 22.52 -2.44
C GLU A 164 -13.22 21.90 -3.43
N TRP A 165 -12.81 20.83 -4.11
CA TRP A 165 -13.68 20.11 -5.05
C TRP A 165 -14.85 19.42 -4.34
N ILE A 166 -14.60 18.73 -3.22
CA ILE A 166 -15.67 18.10 -2.40
C ILE A 166 -16.73 19.14 -2.02
N SER A 167 -16.30 20.34 -1.62
CA SER A 167 -17.20 21.44 -1.26
C SER A 167 -18.03 21.93 -2.47
N LYS A 168 -17.39 22.09 -3.64
CA LYS A 168 -18.07 22.50 -4.89
C LYS A 168 -19.11 21.48 -5.36
N GLU A 169 -18.84 20.20 -5.16
CA GLU A 169 -19.78 19.10 -5.48
C GLU A 169 -20.87 18.91 -4.42
N HIS A 170 -20.91 19.76 -3.39
CA HIS A 170 -21.86 19.67 -2.27
C HIS A 170 -21.81 18.34 -1.50
N LEU A 171 -20.64 17.71 -1.46
CA LEU A 171 -20.39 16.44 -0.79
C LEU A 171 -19.85 16.66 0.62
N GLN A 172 -20.01 15.68 1.50
CA GLN A 172 -19.50 15.75 2.87
C GLN A 172 -18.62 14.54 3.22
N PRO A 173 -17.41 14.75 3.76
CA PRO A 173 -16.61 13.69 4.36
C PRO A 173 -17.41 12.89 5.39
N ASN A 174 -17.42 11.56 5.28
CA ASN A 174 -18.22 10.69 6.17
C ASN A 174 -17.41 9.56 6.82
N ALA A 175 -16.12 9.45 6.53
CA ALA A 175 -15.20 8.52 7.17
C ALA A 175 -13.74 9.03 7.04
N PRO A 176 -12.80 8.44 7.81
CA PRO A 176 -11.37 8.76 7.74
C PRO A 176 -10.78 8.77 6.31
N VAL A 177 -9.90 9.74 6.05
CA VAL A 177 -9.16 9.84 4.79
C VAL A 177 -8.09 8.76 4.69
N ARG A 178 -7.83 8.30 3.48
CA ARG A 178 -6.81 7.29 3.17
C ARG A 178 -5.76 7.88 2.24
N GLU A 179 -4.48 7.66 2.54
CA GLU A 179 -3.38 7.86 1.60
C GLU A 179 -2.92 6.50 1.09
N VAL A 180 -3.00 6.29 -0.22
CA VAL A 180 -2.59 5.05 -0.88
C VAL A 180 -1.29 5.30 -1.65
N TYR A 181 -0.25 4.56 -1.31
CA TYR A 181 1.08 4.72 -1.88
C TYR A 181 1.20 3.89 -3.17
N LEU A 182 0.83 4.51 -4.30
CA LEU A 182 0.80 3.86 -5.62
C LEU A 182 2.20 3.63 -6.19
N ARG A 183 3.15 4.52 -5.87
CA ARG A 183 4.57 4.37 -6.19
C ARG A 183 5.42 4.93 -5.07
N MET A 184 6.37 4.10 -4.62
CA MET A 184 7.47 4.49 -3.75
C MET A 184 8.75 3.93 -4.35
N ASP A 185 9.75 4.79 -4.48
CA ASP A 185 11.06 4.40 -5.00
C ASP A 185 12.10 4.61 -3.90
N ILE A 186 12.66 3.51 -3.40
CA ILE A 186 13.62 3.58 -2.29
C ILE A 186 14.95 4.24 -2.69
N GLU A 187 15.24 4.30 -4.00
CA GLU A 187 16.46 4.93 -4.52
C GLU A 187 16.27 6.45 -4.73
N ASP A 188 15.01 6.91 -4.83
CA ASP A 188 14.68 8.33 -4.97
C ASP A 188 14.60 9.02 -3.61
N THR A 189 15.75 9.53 -3.15
CA THR A 189 15.85 10.28 -1.89
C THR A 189 15.12 11.63 -1.92
N SER A 190 14.79 12.15 -3.10
CA SER A 190 14.01 13.39 -3.24
C SER A 190 12.51 13.16 -3.12
N GLU A 191 12.08 11.90 -3.23
CA GLU A 191 10.67 11.48 -3.29
C GLU A 191 9.89 12.12 -4.46
N GLY A 192 10.58 12.75 -5.42
CA GLY A 192 9.98 13.45 -6.54
C GLY A 192 9.20 12.54 -7.49
N SER A 193 9.54 11.25 -7.51
CA SER A 193 8.87 10.22 -8.30
C SER A 193 7.73 9.52 -7.57
N PHE A 194 7.47 9.86 -6.30
CA PHE A 194 6.45 9.18 -5.50
C PHE A 194 5.06 9.54 -5.99
N VAL A 195 4.16 8.57 -5.91
CA VAL A 195 2.76 8.75 -6.29
C VAL A 195 1.89 8.33 -5.13
N THR A 196 1.08 9.27 -4.65
CA THR A 196 0.13 9.06 -3.56
C THR A 196 -1.26 9.42 -4.01
N GLU A 197 -2.22 8.52 -3.81
CA GLU A 197 -3.64 8.81 -3.98
C GLU A 197 -4.27 9.13 -2.62
N ILE A 198 -4.87 10.32 -2.51
CA ILE A 198 -5.68 10.71 -1.36
C ILE A 198 -7.13 10.32 -1.67
N GLN A 199 -7.71 9.47 -0.82
CA GLN A 199 -9.08 8.98 -0.94
C GLN A 199 -9.89 9.43 0.28
N GLN A 200 -10.83 10.36 0.08
CA GLN A 200 -11.76 10.83 1.10
C GLN A 200 -13.14 10.20 0.88
N PRO A 201 -13.59 9.26 1.74
CA PRO A 201 -14.97 8.79 1.72
C PRO A 201 -15.96 9.96 1.90
N VAL A 202 -17.06 9.95 1.13
CA VAL A 202 -18.06 11.03 1.10
C VAL A 202 -19.50 10.52 1.04
N ALA A 203 -20.44 11.34 1.53
CA ALA A 203 -21.90 11.18 1.38
C ALA A 203 -22.45 12.23 0.40
#